data_AF-A0A1L6THY8-F1
#
_entry.id   AF-A0A1L6THY8-F1
#
_cell.length_a   1.000
_cell.length_b   1.000
_cell.length_c   1.000
_cell.angle_alpha   90.00
_cell.angle_beta   90.00
_cell.angle_gamma   90.00
#
_symmetry.space_group_name_H-M   'P 1'
#
loop_
_entity.id
_entity.type
_entity.pdbx_description
1 polymer ?
#
loop_
_entity_poly.entity_id
_entity_poly.type
_entity_poly.pdbx_seq_one_letter_code
_entity_poly.pdbx_strand_id
1 'polypeptide(L)'
;MLSFYNVLEKYLIFFKKACLDPSSSFDGRESVTFNGSRVKLENIFASLQDQEIQDKFKDLKEKIKYSDNDQALELTTSFSDFLLEKTSYKFDVARIMGFFVDFDIIQKNVFELFFLEAVSFTATADLHTYFEKKIEKCLLISMEDESSNAKELLFEQFKEASNFVVNLFDHSRHTVLFQKLENAGLSDDSLCLFEALNKSNNQISSEKLSQLKQSLDAIDDIFNSREVDIFSEASNVDLLKSSYDNYRLDMKKCIISGIFSLESQEELEVKFINYEANFLESSDLGNNISGNFRSLLPDILKKINNTTDNNQESESLFFYNRLQQRNSSSPEVQHQVERS
;
A
#
# COMPACT_ATOMS: atom_id res chain seq x y z
N MET A 1 -3.14 -13.32 -15.82
CA MET A 1 -3.84 -12.01 -15.83
C MET A 1 -3.13 -11.11 -14.83
N LEU A 2 -3.10 -9.79 -15.02
CA LEU A 2 -2.52 -8.89 -14.01
C LEU A 2 -3.48 -8.88 -12.80
N SER A 3 -2.97 -8.94 -11.57
CA SER A 3 -3.80 -8.83 -10.38
C SER A 3 -3.96 -7.37 -9.98
N PHE A 4 -5.08 -7.04 -9.32
CA PHE A 4 -5.29 -5.73 -8.71
C PHE A 4 -4.12 -5.33 -7.80
N TYR A 5 -3.62 -6.25 -6.97
CA TYR A 5 -2.49 -5.99 -6.08
C TYR A 5 -1.23 -5.55 -6.85
N ASN A 6 -0.90 -6.18 -7.98
CA ASN A 6 0.26 -5.78 -8.78
C ASN A 6 0.11 -4.36 -9.34
N VAL A 7 -1.11 -3.94 -9.69
CA VAL A 7 -1.40 -2.57 -10.13
C VAL A 7 -1.25 -1.61 -8.96
N LEU A 8 -1.90 -1.93 -7.83
CA LEU A 8 -1.91 -1.09 -6.63
C LEU A 8 -0.49 -0.85 -6.12
N GLU A 9 0.36 -1.87 -6.02
CA GLU A 9 1.74 -1.73 -5.58
C GLU A 9 2.52 -0.72 -6.42
N LYS A 10 2.37 -0.76 -7.75
CA LYS A 10 3.06 0.18 -8.64
C LYS A 10 2.45 1.56 -8.58
N TYR A 11 1.13 1.64 -8.52
CA TYR A 11 0.44 2.91 -8.40
C TYR A 11 0.83 3.64 -7.10
N LEU A 12 0.95 2.94 -5.97
CA LEU A 12 1.41 3.51 -4.70
C LEU A 12 2.79 4.18 -4.82
N ILE A 13 3.73 3.51 -5.48
CA ILE A 13 5.10 4.02 -5.68
C ILE A 13 5.08 5.28 -6.56
N PHE A 14 4.36 5.23 -7.69
CA PHE A 14 4.25 6.39 -8.59
C PHE A 14 3.50 7.56 -7.95
N PHE A 15 2.44 7.28 -7.19
CA PHE A 15 1.68 8.27 -6.45
C PHE A 15 2.55 8.95 -5.39
N LYS A 16 3.32 8.18 -4.60
CA LYS A 16 4.31 8.73 -3.65
C LYS A 16 5.30 9.65 -4.36
N LYS A 17 5.88 9.20 -5.48
CA LYS A 17 6.87 9.98 -6.23
C LYS A 17 6.28 11.31 -6.72
N ALA A 18 5.09 11.27 -7.33
CA ALA A 18 4.39 12.47 -7.79
C ALA A 18 4.00 13.39 -6.61
N CYS A 19 3.63 12.81 -5.47
CA CYS A 19 3.29 13.56 -4.25
C CYS A 19 4.50 14.29 -3.64
N LEU A 20 5.69 13.70 -3.67
CA LEU A 20 6.92 14.30 -3.14
C LEU A 20 7.57 15.31 -4.11
N ASP A 21 7.17 15.31 -5.38
CA ASP A 21 7.55 16.32 -6.37
C ASP A 21 6.31 16.93 -7.06
N PRO A 22 5.55 17.76 -6.32
CA PRO A 22 4.33 18.33 -6.83
C PRO A 22 4.57 19.35 -7.94
N SER A 23 5.73 20.02 -7.98
CA SER A 23 6.06 20.95 -9.06
C SER A 23 6.05 20.25 -10.42
N SER A 24 6.74 19.11 -10.53
CA SER A 24 6.73 18.29 -11.75
C SER A 24 5.33 17.78 -12.09
N SER A 25 4.53 17.43 -11.08
CA SER A 25 3.14 16.97 -11.28
C SER A 25 2.23 18.06 -11.87
N PHE A 26 2.47 19.33 -11.52
CA PHE A 26 1.70 20.47 -12.04
C PHE A 26 2.23 20.98 -13.39
N ASP A 27 3.53 20.86 -13.68
CA ASP A 27 4.14 21.33 -14.94
C ASP A 27 3.58 20.62 -16.19
N GLY A 28 3.10 19.38 -16.02
CA GLY A 28 2.43 18.60 -17.07
C GLY A 28 0.97 18.99 -17.34
N ARG A 29 0.39 19.91 -16.55
CA ARG A 29 -1.05 20.20 -16.55
C ARG A 29 -1.36 21.54 -17.21
N GLU A 30 -2.38 21.54 -18.07
CA GLU A 30 -3.00 22.75 -18.61
C GLU A 30 -4.24 23.17 -17.79
N SER A 31 -4.46 22.51 -16.65
CA SER A 31 -5.57 22.84 -15.74
C SER A 31 -5.48 24.25 -15.17
N VAL A 32 -4.29 24.88 -15.19
CA VAL A 32 -4.08 26.25 -14.72
C VAL A 32 -3.22 27.02 -15.71
N THR A 33 -3.70 28.17 -16.17
CA THR A 33 -2.99 28.99 -17.17
C THR A 33 -2.98 30.48 -16.81
N PHE A 34 -1.91 31.15 -17.20
CA PHE A 34 -1.77 32.61 -17.18
C PHE A 34 -1.47 33.07 -18.61
N ASN A 35 -2.37 33.84 -19.22
CA ASN A 35 -2.21 34.29 -20.62
C ASN A 35 -1.88 33.15 -21.60
N GLY A 36 -2.50 31.97 -21.41
CA GLY A 36 -2.27 30.78 -22.24
C GLY A 36 -0.97 30.02 -21.94
N SER A 37 -0.17 30.47 -20.98
CA SER A 37 1.04 29.78 -20.52
C SER A 37 0.77 28.98 -19.25
N ARG A 38 1.49 27.87 -19.08
CA ARG A 38 1.42 27.03 -17.86
C ARG A 38 1.95 27.79 -16.65
N VAL A 39 1.40 27.46 -15.48
CA VAL A 39 1.72 28.12 -14.21
C VAL A 39 2.23 27.09 -13.22
N LYS A 40 3.37 27.37 -12.59
CA LYS A 40 3.93 26.53 -11.54
C LYS A 40 3.09 26.59 -10.27
N LEU A 41 3.06 25.50 -9.51
CA LEU A 41 2.32 25.38 -8.25
C LEU A 41 2.65 26.51 -7.26
N GLU A 42 3.93 26.84 -7.11
CA GLU A 42 4.43 27.89 -6.21
C GLU A 42 3.76 29.26 -6.43
N ASN A 43 3.32 29.55 -7.65
CA ASN A 43 2.69 30.82 -8.02
C ASN A 43 1.20 30.88 -7.69
N ILE A 44 0.55 29.73 -7.48
CA ILE A 44 -0.90 29.62 -7.25
C ILE A 44 -1.24 29.08 -5.85
N PHE A 45 -0.26 28.52 -5.15
CA PHE A 45 -0.44 27.89 -3.84
C PHE A 45 -1.10 28.82 -2.83
N ALA A 46 -0.57 30.04 -2.67
CA ALA A 46 -1.12 31.02 -1.73
C ALA A 46 -2.56 31.41 -2.08
N SER A 47 -2.87 31.54 -3.37
CA SER A 47 -4.23 31.84 -3.83
C SER A 47 -5.20 30.71 -3.50
N LEU A 48 -4.79 29.45 -3.70
CA LEU A 48 -5.62 28.29 -3.36
C LEU A 48 -5.80 28.07 -1.85
N GLN A 49 -5.15 28.86 -1.00
CA GLN A 49 -5.35 28.88 0.45
C GLN A 49 -6.18 30.08 0.94
N ASP A 50 -6.58 30.98 0.04
CA ASP A 50 -7.42 32.14 0.39
C ASP A 50 -8.80 31.69 0.93
N GLN A 51 -9.20 32.28 2.05
CA GLN A 51 -10.42 31.87 2.77
C GLN A 51 -11.70 32.09 1.94
N GLU A 52 -11.77 33.16 1.15
CA GLU A 52 -12.94 33.42 0.31
C GLU A 52 -13.05 32.38 -0.81
N ILE A 53 -11.91 31.97 -1.37
CA ILE A 53 -11.85 30.86 -2.33
C ILE A 53 -12.32 29.56 -1.66
N GLN A 54 -11.88 29.25 -0.44
CA GLN A 54 -12.33 28.05 0.28
C GLN A 54 -13.83 28.03 0.52
N ASP A 55 -14.40 29.16 0.96
CA ASP A 55 -15.81 29.27 1.29
C ASP A 55 -16.70 29.10 0.04
N LYS A 56 -16.34 29.78 -1.06
CA LYS A 56 -17.03 29.60 -2.35
C LYS A 56 -16.87 28.21 -2.91
N PHE A 57 -15.71 27.59 -2.73
CA PHE A 57 -15.48 26.22 -3.17
C PHE A 57 -16.34 25.22 -2.37
N LYS A 58 -16.51 25.44 -1.07
CA LYS A 58 -17.40 24.62 -0.24
C LYS A 58 -18.85 24.72 -0.72
N ASP A 59 -19.31 25.92 -1.05
CA ASP A 59 -20.65 26.15 -1.62
C ASP A 59 -20.82 25.48 -2.99
N LEU A 60 -19.80 25.55 -3.86
CA LEU A 60 -19.76 24.84 -5.14
C LEU A 60 -19.96 23.33 -4.96
N LYS A 61 -19.19 22.71 -4.05
CA LYS A 61 -19.28 21.26 -3.79
C LYS A 61 -20.67 20.83 -3.31
N GLU A 62 -21.32 21.62 -2.47
CA GLU A 62 -22.68 21.29 -1.99
C GLU A 62 -23.73 21.43 -3.08
N LYS A 63 -23.61 22.45 -3.95
CA LYS A 63 -24.55 22.67 -5.06
C LYS A 63 -24.45 21.58 -6.12
N ILE A 64 -23.22 21.22 -6.52
CA ILE A 64 -22.97 20.22 -7.59
C ILE A 64 -23.60 18.85 -7.28
N LYS A 65 -23.64 18.43 -6.01
CA LYS A 65 -24.20 17.12 -5.61
C LYS A 65 -25.63 16.87 -6.10
N TYR A 66 -26.41 17.93 -6.28
CA TYR A 66 -27.83 17.85 -6.63
C TYR A 66 -28.12 18.44 -8.02
N SER A 67 -27.07 18.77 -8.78
CA SER A 67 -27.17 19.39 -10.09
C SER A 67 -27.22 18.35 -11.21
N ASP A 68 -27.94 18.69 -12.29
CA ASP A 68 -27.75 18.02 -13.57
C ASP A 68 -26.45 18.48 -14.25
N ASN A 69 -26.11 17.88 -15.40
CA ASN A 69 -24.87 18.18 -16.11
C ASN A 69 -24.77 19.64 -16.56
N ASP A 70 -25.88 20.26 -16.98
CA ASP A 70 -25.88 21.64 -17.47
C ASP A 70 -25.68 22.62 -16.31
N GLN A 71 -26.38 22.39 -15.19
CA GLN A 71 -26.20 23.16 -13.95
C GLN A 71 -24.78 23.00 -13.39
N ALA A 72 -24.22 21.79 -13.40
CA ALA A 72 -22.85 21.55 -12.96
C ALA A 72 -21.84 22.33 -13.83
N LEU A 73 -22.05 22.40 -15.14
CA LEU A 73 -21.22 23.18 -16.04
C LEU A 73 -21.31 24.69 -15.75
N GLU A 74 -22.51 25.22 -15.51
CA GLU A 74 -22.69 26.64 -15.14
C GLU A 74 -22.02 26.97 -13.80
N LEU A 75 -22.16 26.11 -12.80
CA LEU A 75 -21.56 26.28 -11.48
C LEU A 75 -20.03 26.25 -11.54
N THR A 76 -19.46 25.28 -12.25
CA THR A 76 -17.99 25.15 -12.42
C THR A 76 -17.41 26.31 -13.23
N THR A 77 -18.12 26.78 -14.27
CA THR A 77 -17.73 27.97 -15.05
C THR A 77 -17.75 29.23 -14.20
N SER A 78 -18.82 29.43 -13.41
CA SER A 78 -18.95 30.58 -12.52
C SER A 78 -17.84 30.62 -11.46
N PHE A 79 -17.44 29.47 -10.93
CA PHE A 79 -16.33 29.40 -9.98
C PHE A 79 -14.98 29.64 -10.66
N SER A 80 -14.78 29.14 -11.89
CA SER A 80 -13.60 29.44 -12.71
C SER A 80 -13.45 30.94 -12.97
N ASP A 81 -14.53 31.63 -13.33
CA ASP A 81 -14.52 33.08 -13.57
C ASP A 81 -14.19 33.86 -12.30
N PHE A 82 -14.75 33.45 -11.16
CA PHE A 82 -14.39 34.01 -9.86
C PHE A 82 -12.90 33.82 -9.54
N LEU A 83 -12.34 32.62 -9.78
CA LEU A 83 -10.91 32.38 -9.57
C LEU A 83 -10.05 33.25 -10.49
N LEU A 84 -10.46 33.44 -11.74
CA LEU A 84 -9.76 34.30 -12.70
C LEU A 84 -9.73 35.75 -12.23
N GLU A 85 -10.87 36.28 -11.78
CA GLU A 85 -10.96 37.64 -11.24
C GLU A 85 -10.09 37.81 -9.98
N LYS A 86 -10.13 36.81 -9.08
CA LYS A 86 -9.45 36.85 -7.79
C LYS A 86 -7.93 36.68 -7.89
N THR A 87 -7.46 35.89 -8.85
CA THR A 87 -6.07 35.41 -8.90
C THR A 87 -5.32 35.76 -10.18
N SER A 88 -6.02 36.25 -11.22
CA SER A 88 -5.51 36.40 -12.59
C SER A 88 -5.16 35.09 -13.31
N TYR A 89 -5.42 33.93 -12.71
CA TYR A 89 -5.18 32.62 -13.32
C TYR A 89 -6.48 31.98 -13.76
N LYS A 90 -6.49 31.36 -14.95
CA LYS A 90 -7.61 30.57 -15.43
C LYS A 90 -7.45 29.13 -14.96
N PHE A 91 -8.42 28.63 -14.21
CA PHE A 91 -8.47 27.26 -13.71
C PHE A 91 -9.56 26.47 -14.44
N ASP A 92 -9.23 25.28 -14.96
CA ASP A 92 -10.22 24.36 -15.55
C ASP A 92 -10.94 23.57 -14.45
N VAL A 93 -11.86 24.26 -13.77
CA VAL A 93 -12.62 23.72 -12.64
C VAL A 93 -13.48 22.53 -13.08
N ALA A 94 -14.07 22.59 -14.27
CA ALA A 94 -14.93 21.52 -14.78
C ALA A 94 -14.16 20.21 -14.93
N ARG A 95 -12.95 20.25 -15.50
CA ARG A 95 -12.09 19.07 -15.61
C ARG A 95 -11.71 18.50 -14.24
N ILE A 96 -11.39 19.36 -13.28
CA ILE A 96 -10.95 18.94 -11.94
C ILE A 96 -12.10 18.30 -11.18
N MET A 97 -13.28 18.93 -11.19
CA MET A 97 -14.46 18.33 -10.57
C MET A 97 -14.86 17.03 -11.29
N GLY A 98 -14.77 16.99 -12.61
CA GLY A 98 -15.00 15.80 -13.43
C GLY A 98 -14.06 14.64 -13.08
N PHE A 99 -12.80 14.94 -12.77
CA PHE A 99 -11.83 13.94 -12.32
C PHE A 99 -12.28 13.21 -11.06
N PHE A 100 -13.01 13.89 -10.16
CA PHE A 100 -13.40 13.35 -8.86
C PHE A 100 -14.86 12.89 -8.76
N VAL A 101 -15.57 12.73 -9.89
CA VAL A 101 -17.00 12.33 -9.90
C VAL A 101 -17.24 11.01 -9.15
N ASP A 102 -16.30 10.08 -9.23
CA ASP A 102 -16.40 8.74 -8.59
C ASP A 102 -15.80 8.68 -7.17
N PHE A 103 -15.40 9.82 -6.58
CA PHE A 103 -14.62 9.87 -5.33
C PHE A 103 -15.38 10.58 -4.20
N ASP A 104 -15.25 10.08 -2.97
CA ASP A 104 -15.79 10.78 -1.79
C ASP A 104 -14.81 11.88 -1.33
N ILE A 105 -14.85 13.00 -2.03
CA ILE A 105 -13.95 14.14 -1.81
C ILE A 105 -14.55 15.24 -0.93
N ILE A 106 -15.68 14.97 -0.27
CA ILE A 106 -16.48 16.01 0.42
C ILE A 106 -15.65 16.80 1.44
N GLN A 107 -14.67 16.16 2.08
CA GLN A 107 -13.85 16.78 3.12
C GLN A 107 -12.63 17.55 2.59
N LYS A 108 -12.27 17.42 1.31
CA LYS A 108 -11.05 18.02 0.76
C LYS A 108 -11.23 19.48 0.38
N ASN A 109 -10.24 20.32 0.70
CA ASN A 109 -10.25 21.73 0.35
C ASN A 109 -9.85 21.96 -1.13
N VAL A 110 -9.94 23.20 -1.62
CA VAL A 110 -9.65 23.47 -3.05
C VAL A 110 -8.21 23.09 -3.41
N PHE A 111 -7.23 23.46 -2.58
CA PHE A 111 -5.83 23.12 -2.82
C PHE A 111 -5.62 21.61 -2.89
N GLU A 112 -6.20 20.85 -1.94
CA GLU A 112 -6.07 19.40 -1.88
C GLU A 112 -6.60 18.71 -3.14
N LEU A 113 -7.66 19.23 -3.75
CA LEU A 113 -8.21 18.66 -4.98
C LEU A 113 -7.35 18.93 -6.20
N PHE A 114 -6.89 20.18 -6.35
CA PHE A 114 -5.94 20.52 -7.40
C PHE A 114 -4.66 19.70 -7.26
N PHE A 115 -4.16 19.56 -6.03
CA PHE A 115 -2.99 18.75 -5.71
C PHE A 115 -3.19 17.28 -6.08
N LEU A 116 -4.26 16.67 -5.58
CA LEU A 116 -4.55 15.26 -5.79
C LEU A 116 -4.74 14.90 -7.24
N GLU A 117 -5.37 15.79 -8.00
CA GLU A 117 -5.68 15.54 -9.40
C GLU A 117 -4.41 15.63 -10.27
N ALA A 118 -3.51 16.58 -9.98
CA ALA A 118 -2.19 16.65 -10.60
C ALA A 118 -1.34 15.42 -10.26
N VAL A 119 -1.28 15.03 -8.99
CA VAL A 119 -0.52 13.87 -8.50
C VAL A 119 -1.08 12.56 -9.07
N SER A 120 -2.39 12.36 -8.98
CA SER A 120 -3.07 11.14 -9.47
C SER A 120 -2.93 10.98 -10.97
N PHE A 121 -3.04 12.08 -11.74
CA PHE A 121 -2.79 12.05 -13.17
C PHE A 121 -1.35 11.65 -13.51
N THR A 122 -0.37 12.24 -12.83
CA THR A 122 1.06 11.93 -13.05
C THR A 122 1.34 10.47 -12.70
N ALA A 123 0.83 9.99 -11.57
CA ALA A 123 0.95 8.60 -11.15
C ALA A 123 0.29 7.63 -12.15
N THR A 124 -0.86 8.00 -12.68
CA THR A 124 -1.58 7.21 -13.69
C THR A 124 -0.83 7.18 -15.01
N ALA A 125 -0.24 8.29 -15.46
CA ALA A 125 0.59 8.34 -16.66
C ALA A 125 1.85 7.45 -16.52
N ASP A 126 2.52 7.49 -15.38
CA ASP A 126 3.65 6.61 -15.07
C ASP A 126 3.22 5.13 -15.02
N LEU A 127 2.03 4.84 -14.46
CA LEU A 127 1.44 3.49 -14.44
C LEU A 127 1.19 2.97 -15.85
N HIS A 128 0.63 3.80 -16.73
CA HIS A 128 0.41 3.48 -18.14
C HIS A 128 1.72 3.15 -18.85
N THR A 129 2.75 3.97 -18.62
CA THR A 129 4.08 3.77 -19.20
C THR A 129 4.69 2.45 -18.69
N TYR A 130 4.60 2.18 -17.39
CA TYR A 130 5.12 0.95 -16.79
C TYR A 130 4.45 -0.31 -17.36
N PHE A 131 3.14 -0.25 -17.63
CA PHE A 131 2.36 -1.38 -18.14
C PHE A 131 2.12 -1.34 -19.65
N GLU A 132 2.84 -0.51 -20.43
CA GLU A 132 2.66 -0.33 -21.87
C GLU A 132 2.57 -1.66 -22.63
N LYS A 133 3.57 -2.53 -22.47
CA LYS A 133 3.58 -3.87 -23.11
C LYS A 133 2.39 -4.75 -22.72
N LYS A 134 1.84 -4.56 -21.52
CA LYS A 134 0.67 -5.33 -21.06
C LYS A 134 -0.61 -4.77 -21.69
N ILE A 135 -0.71 -3.45 -21.78
CA ILE A 135 -1.80 -2.75 -22.46
C ILE A 135 -1.84 -3.18 -23.93
N GLU A 136 -0.72 -3.14 -24.65
CA GLU A 136 -0.62 -3.59 -26.05
C GLU A 136 -1.14 -5.03 -26.22
N LYS A 137 -0.73 -5.95 -25.34
CA LYS A 137 -1.20 -7.33 -25.38
C LYS A 137 -2.70 -7.45 -25.14
N CYS A 138 -3.26 -6.71 -24.17
CA CYS A 138 -4.70 -6.71 -23.94
C CYS A 138 -5.47 -6.14 -25.13
N LEU A 139 -4.94 -5.09 -25.79
CA LEU A 139 -5.53 -4.52 -27.00
C LEU A 139 -5.55 -5.54 -28.15
N LEU A 140 -4.45 -6.26 -28.39
CA LEU A 140 -4.41 -7.31 -29.41
C LEU A 140 -5.44 -8.42 -29.13
N ILE A 141 -5.55 -8.88 -27.88
CA ILE A 141 -6.53 -9.89 -27.49
C ILE A 141 -7.96 -9.40 -27.76
N SER A 142 -8.30 -8.16 -27.38
CA SER A 142 -9.63 -7.59 -27.63
C SER A 142 -9.90 -7.31 -29.12
N MET A 143 -8.86 -7.23 -29.96
CA MET A 143 -9.03 -7.15 -31.42
C MET A 143 -9.22 -8.53 -32.07
N GLU A 144 -8.63 -9.58 -31.51
CA GLU A 144 -8.74 -10.96 -32.01
C GLU A 144 -10.03 -11.66 -31.53
N ASP A 145 -10.56 -11.25 -30.38
CA ASP A 145 -11.80 -11.77 -29.80
C ASP A 145 -12.68 -10.62 -29.30
N GLU A 146 -13.73 -10.29 -30.06
CA GLU A 146 -14.70 -9.23 -29.73
C GLU A 146 -15.45 -9.49 -28.41
N SER A 147 -15.46 -10.74 -27.92
CA SER A 147 -16.05 -11.07 -26.62
C SER A 147 -15.10 -10.87 -25.43
N SER A 148 -13.83 -10.58 -25.70
CA SER A 148 -12.80 -10.44 -24.68
C SER A 148 -12.83 -9.07 -24.00
N ASN A 149 -13.04 -9.09 -22.68
CA ASN A 149 -13.01 -7.93 -21.80
C ASN A 149 -11.62 -7.63 -21.22
N ALA A 150 -10.54 -8.17 -21.82
CA ALA A 150 -9.19 -8.10 -21.26
C ALA A 150 -8.66 -6.66 -21.12
N LYS A 151 -9.03 -5.78 -22.05
CA LYS A 151 -8.72 -4.35 -21.98
C LYS A 151 -9.51 -3.72 -20.83
N GLU A 152 -10.82 -3.83 -20.83
CA GLU A 152 -11.72 -3.22 -19.84
C GLU A 152 -11.29 -3.61 -18.43
N LEU A 153 -11.04 -4.90 -18.18
CA LEU A 153 -10.57 -5.39 -16.88
C LEU A 153 -9.26 -4.73 -16.41
N LEU A 154 -8.30 -4.51 -17.31
CA LEU A 154 -7.03 -3.86 -16.95
C LEU A 154 -7.23 -2.39 -16.58
N PHE A 155 -8.03 -1.67 -17.36
CA PHE A 155 -8.31 -0.26 -17.10
C PHE A 155 -9.17 -0.07 -15.85
N GLU A 156 -10.11 -0.98 -15.57
CA GLU A 156 -10.84 -1.01 -14.29
C GLU A 156 -9.89 -1.22 -13.11
N GLN A 157 -8.90 -2.12 -13.21
CA GLN A 157 -7.90 -2.26 -12.14
C GLN A 157 -7.08 -0.98 -11.91
N PHE A 158 -6.75 -0.24 -12.96
CA PHE A 158 -6.04 1.05 -12.85
C PHE A 158 -6.92 2.08 -12.13
N LYS A 159 -8.20 2.15 -12.53
CA LYS A 159 -9.20 3.01 -11.90
C LYS A 159 -9.39 2.67 -10.43
N GLU A 160 -9.60 1.39 -10.09
CA GLU A 160 -9.75 0.91 -8.72
C GLU A 160 -8.54 1.25 -7.85
N ALA A 161 -7.32 1.07 -8.37
CA ALA A 161 -6.09 1.40 -7.64
C ALA A 161 -5.98 2.91 -7.37
N SER A 162 -6.32 3.74 -8.37
CA SER A 162 -6.36 5.20 -8.22
C SER A 162 -7.41 5.63 -7.19
N ASN A 163 -8.62 5.10 -7.32
CA ASN A 163 -9.73 5.36 -6.40
C ASN A 163 -9.38 5.01 -4.96
N PHE A 164 -8.78 3.84 -4.74
CA PHE A 164 -8.34 3.41 -3.42
C PHE A 164 -7.42 4.44 -2.75
N VAL A 165 -6.37 4.88 -3.45
CA VAL A 165 -5.38 5.81 -2.88
C VAL A 165 -5.95 7.22 -2.70
N VAL A 166 -6.63 7.77 -3.71
CA VAL A 166 -7.16 9.15 -3.67
C VAL A 166 -8.19 9.33 -2.56
N ASN A 167 -9.05 8.33 -2.33
CA ASN A 167 -10.07 8.38 -1.28
C ASN A 167 -9.43 8.39 0.12
N LEU A 168 -8.35 7.63 0.35
CA LEU A 168 -7.65 7.58 1.64
C LEU A 168 -6.70 8.75 1.86
N PHE A 169 -6.18 9.36 0.79
CA PHE A 169 -5.13 10.36 0.90
C PHE A 169 -5.60 11.65 1.55
N ASP A 170 -4.91 12.01 2.63
CA ASP A 170 -4.90 13.29 3.32
C ASP A 170 -3.54 13.98 3.10
N HIS A 171 -3.55 15.17 2.51
CA HIS A 171 -2.33 15.88 2.16
C HIS A 171 -1.48 16.25 3.38
N SER A 172 -2.11 16.67 4.48
CA SER A 172 -1.43 17.13 5.69
C SER A 172 -0.66 16.02 6.40
N ARG A 173 -1.17 14.78 6.32
CA ARG A 173 -0.60 13.61 7.01
C ARG A 173 0.32 12.79 6.12
N HIS A 174 -0.13 12.44 4.92
CA HIS A 174 0.56 11.45 4.09
C HIS A 174 1.80 12.01 3.42
N THR A 175 1.80 13.29 3.00
CA THR A 175 2.99 13.91 2.40
C THR A 175 4.17 13.87 3.39
N VAL A 176 3.91 14.20 4.65
CA VAL A 176 4.91 14.15 5.73
C VAL A 176 5.40 12.71 5.98
N LEU A 177 4.47 11.75 6.02
CA LEU A 177 4.80 10.35 6.28
C LEU A 177 5.57 9.72 5.12
N PHE A 178 5.21 10.00 3.87
CA PHE A 178 5.94 9.58 2.67
C PHE A 178 7.36 10.16 2.67
N GLN A 179 7.54 11.43 3.05
CA GLN A 179 8.87 12.02 3.17
C GLN A 179 9.71 11.30 4.24
N LYS A 180 9.10 10.94 5.37
CA LYS A 180 9.80 10.16 6.41
C LYS A 180 10.19 8.77 5.92
N LEU A 181 9.33 8.10 5.16
CA LEU A 181 9.65 6.81 4.54
C LEU A 181 10.80 6.95 3.52
N GLU A 182 10.81 8.02 2.72
CA GLU A 182 11.89 8.33 1.78
C GLU A 182 13.22 8.49 2.52
N ASN A 183 13.23 9.28 3.59
CA ASN A 183 14.42 9.49 4.41
C ASN A 183 14.90 8.21 5.12
N ALA A 184 14.00 7.28 5.43
CA ALA A 184 14.31 5.99 6.05
C ALA A 184 14.69 4.90 5.04
N GLY A 185 14.63 5.16 3.72
CA GLY A 185 14.89 4.16 2.69
C GLY A 185 13.81 3.08 2.59
N LEU A 186 12.57 3.40 2.95
CA LEU A 186 11.39 2.52 2.93
C LEU A 186 10.35 2.92 1.87
N SER A 187 10.62 3.97 1.10
CA SER A 187 9.62 4.59 0.24
C SER A 187 9.27 3.81 -1.02
N ASP A 188 10.09 2.84 -1.42
CA ASP A 188 9.79 1.96 -2.55
C ASP A 188 9.17 0.61 -2.11
N ASP A 189 8.96 0.43 -0.80
CA ASP A 189 8.26 -0.72 -0.25
C ASP A 189 6.74 -0.50 -0.27
N SER A 190 6.04 -1.22 -1.13
CA SER A 190 4.60 -1.08 -1.33
C SER A 190 3.79 -1.39 -0.07
N LEU A 191 4.26 -2.30 0.80
CA LEU A 191 3.59 -2.61 2.06
C LEU A 191 3.72 -1.45 3.05
N CYS A 192 4.88 -0.80 3.13
CA CYS A 192 5.05 0.41 3.93
C CYS A 192 4.18 1.55 3.42
N LEU A 193 4.09 1.76 2.10
CA LEU A 193 3.21 2.77 1.51
C LEU A 193 1.73 2.47 1.76
N PHE A 194 1.34 1.21 1.67
CA PHE A 194 -0.03 0.77 1.94
C PHE A 194 -0.43 1.02 3.41
N GLU A 195 0.42 0.62 4.36
CA GLU A 195 0.17 0.88 5.79
C GLU A 195 0.20 2.38 6.11
N ALA A 196 1.09 3.15 5.46
CA ALA A 196 1.13 4.59 5.59
C ALA A 196 -0.16 5.28 5.16
N LEU A 197 -0.82 4.78 4.10
CA LEU A 197 -2.13 5.29 3.69
C LEU A 197 -3.24 4.90 4.67
N ASN A 198 -3.24 3.66 5.17
CA ASN A 198 -4.32 3.17 6.03
C ASN A 198 -4.24 3.63 7.49
N LYS A 199 -3.02 3.91 7.99
CA LYS A 199 -2.74 4.18 9.42
C LYS A 199 -2.11 5.54 9.67
N SER A 200 -2.33 6.51 8.77
CA SER A 200 -1.74 7.86 8.83
C SER A 200 -2.08 8.69 10.07
N ASN A 201 -3.07 8.29 10.87
CA ASN A 201 -3.36 8.90 12.17
C ASN A 201 -2.26 8.65 13.22
N ASN A 202 -1.47 7.61 13.05
CA ASN A 202 -0.44 7.25 14.00
C ASN A 202 0.82 8.07 13.71
N GLN A 203 1.23 8.89 14.69
CA GLN A 203 2.45 9.67 14.57
C GLN A 203 3.68 8.76 14.73
N ILE A 204 4.14 8.21 13.62
CA ILE A 204 5.36 7.38 13.59
C ILE A 204 6.57 8.31 13.54
N SER A 205 7.51 8.10 14.47
CA SER A 205 8.76 8.86 14.54
C SER A 205 9.76 8.36 13.50
N SER A 206 10.73 9.20 13.14
CA SER A 206 11.79 8.82 12.21
C SER A 206 12.68 7.70 12.77
N GLU A 207 12.86 7.65 14.09
CA GLU A 207 13.61 6.57 14.75
C GLU A 207 12.88 5.23 14.57
N LYS A 208 11.56 5.18 14.77
CA LYS A 208 10.78 3.95 14.57
C LYS A 208 10.83 3.46 13.13
N LEU A 209 10.81 4.35 12.14
CA LEU A 209 10.97 3.97 10.73
C LEU A 209 12.38 3.49 10.40
N SER A 210 13.40 4.09 11.02
CA SER A 210 14.79 3.63 10.87
C SER A 210 14.98 2.23 11.49
N GLN A 211 14.36 1.99 12.65
CA GLN A 211 14.32 0.67 13.28
C GLN A 211 13.56 -0.35 12.42
N LEU A 212 12.42 0.05 11.83
CA LEU A 212 11.69 -0.79 10.90
C LEU A 212 12.59 -1.22 9.73
N LYS A 213 13.31 -0.27 9.10
CA LYS A 213 14.24 -0.59 8.01
C LYS A 213 15.31 -1.59 8.42
N GLN A 214 15.93 -1.39 9.58
CA GLN A 214 16.94 -2.30 10.13
C GLN A 214 16.37 -3.71 10.38
N SER A 215 15.17 -3.79 10.96
CA SER A 215 14.48 -5.07 11.21
C SER A 215 14.15 -5.79 9.91
N LEU A 216 13.65 -5.08 8.89
CA LEU A 216 13.34 -5.66 7.60
C LEU A 216 14.59 -6.21 6.90
N ASP A 217 15.68 -5.44 6.88
CA ASP A 217 16.95 -5.87 6.28
C ASP A 217 17.52 -7.11 7.00
N ALA A 218 17.51 -7.09 8.34
CA ALA A 218 18.02 -8.21 9.14
C ALA A 218 17.23 -9.50 8.92
N ILE A 219 15.92 -9.39 8.71
CA ILE A 219 15.03 -10.55 8.53
C ILE A 219 15.15 -11.09 7.12
N ASP A 220 15.26 -10.22 6.11
CA ASP A 220 15.59 -10.64 4.75
C ASP A 220 16.93 -11.40 4.72
N ASP A 221 17.94 -10.95 5.46
CA ASP A 221 19.21 -11.67 5.61
C ASP A 221 19.03 -13.06 6.25
N ILE A 222 18.23 -13.17 7.31
CA ILE A 222 17.94 -14.46 7.97
C ILE A 222 17.27 -15.41 6.98
N PHE A 223 16.21 -14.98 6.29
CA PHE A 223 15.51 -15.80 5.30
C PHE A 223 16.49 -16.25 4.20
N ASN A 224 17.19 -15.32 3.56
CA ASN A 224 18.11 -15.66 2.47
C ASN A 224 19.23 -16.62 2.92
N SER A 225 19.75 -16.45 4.15
CA SER A 225 20.81 -17.33 4.68
C SER A 225 20.34 -18.76 4.95
N ARG A 226 19.04 -18.96 5.17
CA ARG A 226 18.43 -20.25 5.56
C ARG A 226 17.74 -20.96 4.41
N GLU A 227 17.57 -20.28 3.28
CA GLU A 227 16.97 -20.84 2.08
C GLU A 227 17.74 -22.07 1.58
N VAL A 228 19.07 -22.06 1.54
CA VAL A 228 19.81 -23.24 1.04
C VAL A 228 19.60 -24.48 1.93
N ASP A 229 19.63 -24.30 3.25
CA ASP A 229 19.48 -25.38 4.23
C ASP A 229 18.05 -25.96 4.23
N ILE A 230 17.02 -25.13 4.06
CA ILE A 230 15.63 -25.55 4.12
C ILE A 230 15.26 -26.38 2.88
N PHE A 231 15.85 -26.04 1.72
CA PHE A 231 15.48 -26.65 0.44
C PHE A 231 16.37 -27.84 0.04
N SER A 232 17.49 -28.10 0.73
CA SER A 232 18.46 -29.12 0.33
C SER A 232 17.94 -30.57 0.34
N GLU A 233 16.92 -30.87 1.15
CA GLU A 233 16.37 -32.22 1.34
C GLU A 233 14.87 -32.32 0.98
N ALA A 234 14.32 -31.30 0.32
CA ALA A 234 12.89 -31.22 0.06
C ALA A 234 12.44 -32.16 -1.08
N SER A 235 11.46 -33.01 -0.79
CA SER A 235 10.85 -33.91 -1.79
C SER A 235 9.90 -33.17 -2.75
N ASN A 236 9.28 -32.08 -2.29
CA ASN A 236 8.39 -31.22 -3.08
C ASN A 236 8.85 -29.75 -3.00
N VAL A 237 9.86 -29.43 -3.82
CA VAL A 237 10.53 -28.11 -3.83
C VAL A 237 9.57 -26.97 -4.16
N ASP A 238 8.62 -27.16 -5.08
CA ASP A 238 7.70 -26.10 -5.51
C ASP A 238 6.69 -25.72 -4.42
N LEU A 239 6.12 -26.71 -3.72
CA LEU A 239 5.22 -26.48 -2.59
C LEU A 239 5.97 -25.77 -1.45
N LEU A 240 7.14 -26.29 -1.08
CA LEU A 240 7.98 -25.69 -0.05
C LEU A 240 8.34 -24.25 -0.39
N LYS A 241 8.67 -23.96 -1.65
CA LYS A 241 8.99 -22.62 -2.11
C LYS A 241 7.83 -21.66 -1.94
N SER A 242 6.66 -22.04 -2.42
CA SER A 242 5.47 -21.21 -2.28
C SER A 242 5.12 -20.95 -0.81
N SER A 243 5.21 -21.97 0.05
CA SER A 243 4.92 -21.83 1.48
C SER A 243 5.97 -20.96 2.18
N TYR A 244 7.23 -21.05 1.78
CA TYR A 244 8.33 -20.24 2.32
C TYR A 244 8.22 -18.77 1.90
N ASP A 245 7.91 -18.49 0.64
CA ASP A 245 7.68 -17.13 0.13
C ASP A 245 6.48 -16.48 0.85
N ASN A 246 5.40 -17.24 1.08
CA ASN A 246 4.27 -16.77 1.87
C ASN A 246 4.66 -16.47 3.33
N TYR A 247 5.44 -17.36 3.96
CA TYR A 247 5.93 -17.16 5.32
C TYR A 247 6.75 -15.88 5.45
N ARG A 248 7.71 -15.67 4.53
CA ARG A 248 8.51 -14.45 4.47
C ARG A 248 7.64 -13.21 4.31
N LEU A 249 6.65 -13.25 3.41
CA LEU A 249 5.72 -12.15 3.17
C LEU A 249 4.87 -11.83 4.41
N ASP A 250 4.35 -12.85 5.09
CA ASP A 250 3.52 -12.69 6.28
C ASP A 250 4.31 -12.11 7.45
N MET A 251 5.54 -12.57 7.66
CA MET A 251 6.44 -11.99 8.65
C MET A 251 6.71 -10.51 8.36
N LYS A 252 7.08 -10.18 7.12
CA LYS A 252 7.31 -8.81 6.67
C LYS A 252 6.08 -7.92 6.91
N LYS A 253 4.90 -8.37 6.49
CA LYS A 253 3.63 -7.64 6.70
C LYS A 253 3.38 -7.39 8.19
N CYS A 254 3.57 -8.40 9.03
CA CYS A 254 3.33 -8.30 10.46
C CYS A 254 4.25 -7.27 11.14
N ILE A 255 5.53 -7.21 10.76
CA ILE A 255 6.48 -6.23 11.32
C ILE A 255 6.07 -4.81 10.92
N ILE A 256 5.75 -4.61 9.64
CA ILE A 256 5.29 -3.31 9.14
C ILE A 256 4.00 -2.93 9.86
N SER A 257 2.97 -3.77 9.84
CA SER A 257 1.68 -3.46 10.48
C SER A 257 1.84 -3.20 11.98
N GLY A 258 2.75 -3.91 12.66
CA GLY A 258 3.06 -3.73 14.07
C GLY A 258 3.55 -2.32 14.39
N ILE A 259 4.51 -1.82 13.61
CA ILE A 259 5.03 -0.45 13.75
C ILE A 259 3.94 0.57 13.46
N PHE A 260 3.16 0.36 12.40
CA PHE A 260 2.10 1.30 12.00
C PHE A 260 0.89 1.28 12.93
N SER A 261 0.57 0.14 13.55
CA SER A 261 -0.56 -0.02 14.48
C SER A 261 -0.16 0.15 15.94
N LEU A 262 1.13 0.41 16.22
CA LEU A 262 1.70 0.54 17.56
C LEU A 262 1.44 -0.71 18.44
N GLU A 263 1.48 -1.89 17.82
CA GLU A 263 1.30 -3.15 18.52
C GLU A 263 2.43 -3.39 19.52
N SER A 264 2.10 -4.07 20.62
CA SER A 264 3.08 -4.51 21.60
C SER A 264 3.94 -5.64 21.04
N GLN A 265 5.12 -5.82 21.63
CA GLN A 265 6.04 -6.89 21.24
C GLN A 265 5.40 -8.28 21.45
N GLU A 266 4.64 -8.46 22.53
CA GLU A 266 3.94 -9.71 22.86
C GLU A 266 2.91 -10.08 21.78
N GLU A 267 2.17 -9.09 21.25
CA GLU A 267 1.22 -9.31 20.16
C GLU A 267 1.91 -9.73 18.86
N LEU A 268 3.08 -9.16 18.56
CA LEU A 268 3.88 -9.52 17.39
C LEU A 268 4.47 -10.93 17.52
N GLU A 269 4.99 -11.29 18.69
CA GLU A 269 5.53 -12.62 18.97
C GLU A 269 4.47 -13.71 18.76
N VAL A 270 3.25 -13.50 19.25
CA VAL A 270 2.14 -14.45 19.04
C VAL A 270 1.83 -14.63 17.55
N LYS A 271 1.82 -13.55 16.76
CA LYS A 271 1.59 -13.64 15.32
C LYS A 271 2.70 -14.39 14.60
N PHE A 272 3.96 -14.10 14.93
CA PHE A 272 5.10 -14.78 14.34
C PHE A 272 5.09 -16.29 14.60
N ILE A 273 4.74 -16.72 15.81
CA ILE A 273 4.56 -18.14 16.14
C ILE A 273 3.53 -18.79 15.23
N ASN A 274 2.38 -18.13 15.01
CA ASN A 274 1.33 -18.66 14.15
C ASN A 274 1.76 -18.74 12.69
N TYR A 275 2.52 -17.76 12.19
CA TYR A 275 3.03 -17.80 10.81
C TYR A 275 4.02 -18.94 10.60
N GLU A 276 4.91 -19.20 11.56
CA GLU A 276 5.85 -20.34 11.44
C GLU A 276 5.13 -21.69 11.53
N ALA A 277 4.10 -21.80 12.40
CA ALA A 277 3.28 -23.00 12.47
C ALA A 277 2.54 -23.27 11.14
N ASN A 278 1.90 -22.24 10.56
CA ASN A 278 1.22 -22.34 9.26
C ASN A 278 2.20 -22.73 8.14
N PHE A 279 3.42 -22.19 8.17
CA PHE A 279 4.48 -22.58 7.24
C PHE A 279 4.80 -24.07 7.35
N LEU A 280 5.00 -24.59 8.56
CA LEU A 280 5.31 -26.01 8.77
C LEU A 280 4.20 -26.96 8.33
N GLU A 281 2.94 -26.57 8.57
CA GLU A 281 1.77 -27.34 8.15
C GLU A 281 1.60 -27.33 6.62
N SER A 282 1.85 -26.18 5.98
CA SER A 282 1.63 -25.99 4.53
C SER A 282 2.81 -26.40 3.65
N SER A 283 3.99 -26.65 4.22
CA SER A 283 5.22 -27.00 3.49
C SER A 283 5.50 -28.50 3.42
N ASP A 284 4.64 -29.34 3.98
CA ASP A 284 4.87 -30.78 4.21
C ASP A 284 6.12 -31.12 5.03
N LEU A 285 6.81 -30.09 5.56
CA LEU A 285 7.92 -30.26 6.47
C LEU A 285 7.46 -31.02 7.72
N GLY A 286 6.28 -30.70 8.27
CA GLY A 286 5.72 -31.35 9.47
C GLY A 286 5.55 -32.87 9.38
N ASN A 287 5.34 -33.43 8.18
CA ASN A 287 5.14 -34.86 7.96
C ASN A 287 6.45 -35.61 7.62
N ASN A 288 7.49 -34.90 7.21
CA ASN A 288 8.80 -35.44 6.80
C ASN A 288 9.91 -35.14 7.82
N ILE A 289 9.59 -34.68 9.04
CA ILE A 289 10.61 -34.35 10.05
C ILE A 289 11.32 -35.61 10.54
N SER A 290 12.42 -35.95 9.87
CA SER A 290 13.54 -36.72 10.42
C SER A 290 14.41 -35.90 11.38
N GLY A 291 13.96 -34.70 11.80
CA GLY A 291 14.44 -34.02 13.02
C GLY A 291 15.07 -32.63 12.87
N ASN A 292 15.19 -32.04 11.67
CA ASN A 292 16.17 -30.95 11.48
C ASN A 292 15.64 -29.54 11.13
N PHE A 293 14.33 -29.27 11.04
CA PHE A 293 13.89 -27.88 10.90
C PHE A 293 14.19 -27.09 12.17
N ARG A 294 15.04 -26.07 12.03
CA ARG A 294 15.35 -25.13 13.11
C ARG A 294 14.55 -23.86 12.89
N SER A 295 13.67 -23.56 13.84
CA SER A 295 12.88 -22.33 13.88
C SER A 295 13.73 -21.09 13.57
N LEU A 296 13.20 -20.21 12.73
CA LEU A 296 13.80 -18.91 12.41
C LEU A 296 13.40 -17.85 13.43
N LEU A 297 12.35 -18.11 14.20
CA LEU A 297 11.77 -17.18 15.15
C LEU A 297 12.76 -16.63 16.20
N PRO A 298 13.64 -17.44 16.83
CA PRO A 298 14.59 -16.92 17.82
C PRO A 298 15.54 -15.87 17.22
N ASP A 299 16.03 -16.13 16.01
CA ASP A 299 16.95 -15.22 15.31
C ASP A 299 16.23 -13.92 14.90
N ILE A 300 14.99 -14.04 14.42
CA ILE A 300 14.13 -12.91 14.06
C ILE A 300 13.85 -12.04 15.30
N LEU A 301 13.41 -12.64 16.41
CA LEU A 301 13.10 -11.90 17.64
C LEU A 301 14.33 -11.24 18.25
N LYS A 302 15.48 -11.92 18.24
CA LYS A 302 16.75 -11.33 18.69
C LYS A 302 17.10 -10.06 17.92
N LYS A 303 16.87 -10.07 16.60
CA LYS A 303 17.12 -8.91 15.74
C LYS A 303 16.12 -7.78 15.96
N ILE A 304 14.83 -8.07 16.04
CA ILE A 304 13.78 -7.06 16.24
C ILE A 304 13.93 -6.39 17.62
N ASN A 305 14.27 -7.17 18.66
CA ASN A 305 14.31 -6.69 20.04
C ASN A 305 15.65 -6.04 20.43
N ASN A 306 16.64 -6.02 19.54
CA ASN A 306 18.01 -5.55 19.83
C ASN A 306 18.62 -6.21 21.10
N THR A 307 18.25 -7.45 21.41
CA THR A 307 18.75 -8.15 22.59
C THR A 307 20.11 -8.81 22.29
N THR A 308 21.16 -8.32 22.94
CA THR A 308 22.44 -9.05 23.05
C THR A 308 22.29 -10.24 23.99
N ASP A 309 22.84 -11.38 23.58
CA ASP A 309 22.69 -12.71 24.18
C ASP A 309 22.38 -12.75 25.68
N ASN A 310 21.16 -13.18 26.00
CA ASN A 310 20.83 -13.82 27.26
C ASN A 310 19.88 -15.00 26.96
N ASN A 311 20.46 -16.20 26.84
CA ASN A 311 19.83 -17.52 26.99
C ASN A 311 18.36 -17.69 26.50
N GLN A 312 18.10 -17.52 25.20
CA GLN A 312 16.76 -17.74 24.62
C GLN A 312 16.57 -19.11 23.92
N GLU A 313 17.59 -19.98 23.86
CA GLU A 313 17.42 -21.36 23.35
C GLU A 313 16.38 -22.15 24.15
N SER A 314 16.09 -21.77 25.40
CA SER A 314 15.15 -22.47 26.27
C SER A 314 13.68 -22.14 26.06
N GLU A 315 13.31 -20.94 25.58
CA GLU A 315 11.89 -20.52 25.52
C GLU A 315 11.19 -20.95 24.22
N SER A 316 11.89 -20.93 23.09
CA SER A 316 11.40 -21.38 21.79
C SER A 316 11.24 -22.90 21.70
N LEU A 317 12.19 -23.66 22.28
CA LEU A 317 12.09 -25.11 22.49
C LEU A 317 10.95 -25.49 23.45
N PHE A 318 10.68 -24.66 24.48
CA PHE A 318 9.56 -24.88 25.39
C PHE A 318 8.20 -24.72 24.68
N PHE A 319 8.08 -23.80 23.73
CA PHE A 319 6.82 -23.53 23.03
C PHE A 319 6.49 -24.56 21.95
N TYR A 320 7.47 -25.00 21.16
CA TYR A 320 7.28 -26.10 20.19
C TYR A 320 6.80 -27.39 20.87
N ASN A 321 7.34 -27.71 22.05
CA ASN A 321 6.88 -28.84 22.86
C ASN A 321 5.43 -28.68 23.34
N ARG A 322 4.97 -27.45 23.62
CA ARG A 322 3.56 -27.17 23.98
C ARG A 322 2.60 -27.28 22.79
N LEU A 323 3.02 -26.85 21.60
CA LEU A 323 2.25 -26.97 20.36
C LEU A 323 2.07 -28.45 19.98
N GLN A 324 3.12 -29.26 20.09
CA GLN A 324 3.01 -30.71 19.94
C GLN A 324 2.09 -31.36 20.98
N GLN A 325 2.11 -30.89 22.25
CA GLN A 325 1.21 -31.38 23.30
C GLN A 325 -0.27 -31.04 23.05
N ARG A 326 -0.59 -29.90 22.43
CA ARG A 326 -1.96 -29.55 22.03
C ARG A 326 -2.47 -30.40 20.87
N ASN A 327 -1.61 -30.72 19.91
CA ASN A 327 -2.01 -31.55 18.76
C ASN A 327 -2.08 -33.05 19.10
N SER A 328 -1.37 -33.50 20.13
CA SER A 328 -1.48 -34.88 20.67
C SER A 328 -2.60 -35.07 21.70
N SER A 329 -3.33 -34.01 22.06
CA SER A 329 -4.49 -34.05 22.95
C SER A 329 -5.83 -33.84 22.23
N SER A 330 -5.93 -34.29 20.97
CA SER A 330 -7.22 -34.51 20.32
C SER A 330 -7.85 -35.82 20.82
N PRO A 331 -9.06 -35.82 21.41
CA PRO A 331 -9.65 -37.00 22.05
C PRO A 331 -10.33 -37.90 21.01
N GLU A 332 -9.56 -38.56 20.14
CA GLU A 332 -10.11 -39.56 19.21
C GLU A 332 -9.24 -40.82 19.09
N VAL A 333 -8.60 -41.31 20.16
CA VAL A 333 -8.20 -42.74 20.23
C VAL A 333 -8.19 -43.23 21.70
N GLN A 334 -9.34 -43.22 22.38
CA GLN A 334 -9.52 -43.95 23.64
C GLN A 334 -10.87 -44.66 23.68
N HIS A 335 -11.18 -45.48 22.67
CA HIS A 335 -12.20 -46.52 22.81
C HIS A 335 -11.91 -47.68 21.88
N GLN A 336 -10.91 -48.50 22.20
CA GLN A 336 -10.87 -49.87 21.70
C GLN A 336 -9.93 -50.82 22.46
N VAL A 337 -9.92 -50.80 23.80
CA VAL A 337 -9.48 -51.97 24.58
C VAL A 337 -10.28 -51.99 25.88
N GLU A 338 -11.38 -52.74 25.90
CA GLU A 338 -11.96 -53.42 27.07
C GLU A 338 -13.36 -53.93 26.72
N ARG A 339 -13.41 -55.03 25.94
CA ARG A 339 -14.41 -56.10 26.08
C ARG A 339 -13.80 -57.39 25.56
N SER A 340 -13.25 -58.18 26.48
CA SER A 340 -13.09 -59.63 26.37
C SER A 340 -13.58 -60.23 27.67
#